data_AF-A0A979FYW1-F1
#
_entry.id   AF-A0A979FYW1-F1
#
_cell.length_a   1.000
_cell.length_b   1.000
_cell.length_c   1.000
_cell.angle_alpha   90.00
_cell.angle_beta   90.00
_cell.angle_gamma   90.00
#
_symmetry.space_group_name_H-M   'P 1'
#
loop_
_entity.id
_entity.type
_entity.pdbx_description
1 polymer ?
#
loop_
_entity_poly.entity_id
_entity_poly.type
_entity_poly.pdbx_seq_one_letter_code
_entity_poly.pdbx_strand_id
1 'polypeptide(L)'
;MIDRQFCDMLAYRLCDAFKYAGDNNLSAFWCDGILLPENVSVSGKRTVVMKAFIDKSGQTAYRMTLKLGNKALSRYTRGLRIEECIPDEGFDSWVWVDTINEEIEVQLN
;
A
#
# COMPACT_ATOMS: atom_id res chain seq x y z
N MET A 1 12.99 -4.14 -0.36
CA MET A 1 12.71 -4.51 -1.75
C MET A 1 11.22 -4.77 -1.83
N ILE A 2 10.63 -4.75 -3.02
CA ILE A 2 9.23 -5.13 -3.19
C ILE A 2 9.23 -6.63 -3.50
N ASP A 3 9.00 -7.44 -2.48
CA ASP A 3 8.91 -8.89 -2.54
C ASP A 3 7.67 -9.38 -1.79
N ARG A 4 7.50 -10.71 -1.70
CA ARG A 4 6.34 -11.30 -1.04
C ARG A 4 6.25 -10.88 0.42
N GLN A 5 7.37 -10.83 1.13
CA GLN A 5 7.41 -10.46 2.55
C GLN A 5 6.98 -9.00 2.76
N PHE A 6 7.42 -8.09 1.89
CA PHE A 6 6.95 -6.71 1.89
C PHE A 6 5.45 -6.61 1.61
N CYS A 7 4.94 -7.33 0.61
CA CYS A 7 3.51 -7.34 0.27
C CYS A 7 2.65 -7.86 1.42
N ASP A 8 3.06 -8.97 2.06
CA ASP A 8 2.33 -9.56 3.19
C ASP A 8 2.34 -8.61 4.40
N MET A 9 3.48 -7.97 4.69
CA MET A 9 3.58 -6.97 5.75
C MET A 9 2.71 -5.73 5.46
N LEU A 10 2.72 -5.24 4.22
CA LEU A 10 1.92 -4.08 3.83
C LEU A 10 0.42 -4.39 3.92
N ALA A 11 -0.02 -5.57 3.48
CA ALA A 11 -1.41 -6.01 3.63
C ALA A 11 -1.85 -6.01 5.10
N TYR A 12 -1.03 -6.60 5.99
CA TYR A 12 -1.28 -6.58 7.43
C TYR A 12 -1.38 -5.14 7.98
N ARG A 13 -0.48 -4.25 7.57
CA ARG A 13 -0.47 -2.85 8.00
C ARG A 13 -1.69 -2.08 7.50
N LEU A 14 -2.14 -2.33 6.27
CA LEU A 14 -3.37 -1.75 5.73
C LEU A 14 -4.60 -2.19 6.56
N CYS A 15 -4.72 -3.49 6.90
CA CYS A 15 -5.78 -3.98 7.78
C CYS A 15 -5.80 -3.26 9.13
N ASP A 16 -4.63 -3.00 9.71
CA ASP A 16 -4.55 -2.28 10.98
C ASP A 16 -4.91 -0.81 10.83
N ALA A 17 -4.43 -0.17 9.76
CA ALA A 17 -4.68 1.24 9.48
C ALA A 17 -6.17 1.50 9.23
N PHE A 18 -6.87 0.64 8.48
CA PHE A 18 -8.30 0.81 8.19
C PHE A 18 -9.14 0.98 9.46
N LYS A 19 -8.82 0.28 10.56
CA LYS A 19 -9.54 0.40 11.84
C LYS A 19 -9.59 1.83 12.39
N TYR A 20 -8.64 2.67 12.00
CA TYR A 20 -8.52 4.06 12.42
C TYR A 20 -9.01 5.06 11.36
N ALA A 21 -9.58 4.60 10.25
CA ALA A 21 -10.17 5.47 9.24
C ALA A 21 -11.35 6.25 9.85
N GLY A 22 -11.41 7.56 9.62
CA GLY A 22 -12.53 8.39 10.07
C GLY A 22 -13.86 8.08 9.37
N ASP A 23 -13.81 7.41 8.22
CA ASP A 23 -14.97 6.92 7.50
C ASP A 23 -15.35 5.50 7.96
N ASN A 24 -16.54 5.37 8.56
CA ASN A 24 -17.11 4.11 9.04
C ASN A 24 -17.22 3.02 7.95
N ASN A 25 -17.27 3.39 6.67
CA ASN A 25 -17.28 2.41 5.58
C ASN A 25 -15.89 1.82 5.36
N LEU A 26 -14.86 2.66 5.36
CA LEU A 26 -13.46 2.26 5.23
C LEU A 26 -12.97 1.51 6.48
N SER A 27 -13.52 1.80 7.66
CA SER A 27 -13.13 1.10 8.90
C SER A 27 -13.50 -0.38 8.93
N ALA A 28 -14.39 -0.82 8.04
CA ALA A 28 -14.76 -2.22 7.86
C ALA A 28 -13.94 -2.92 6.77
N PHE A 29 -13.00 -2.22 6.11
CA PHE A 29 -12.17 -2.82 5.07
C PHE A 29 -11.06 -3.65 5.70
N TRP A 30 -10.65 -4.67 4.96
CA TRP A 30 -9.43 -5.41 5.21
C TRP A 30 -8.76 -5.71 3.87
N CYS A 31 -7.47 -6.04 3.93
CA CYS A 31 -6.67 -6.41 2.78
C CYS A 31 -6.36 -7.91 2.84
N ASP A 32 -6.86 -8.67 1.87
CA ASP A 32 -6.60 -10.11 1.75
C ASP A 32 -5.19 -10.38 1.20
N GLY A 33 -4.73 -9.50 0.31
CA GLY A 33 -3.38 -9.59 -0.22
C GLY A 33 -3.04 -8.54 -1.28
N ILE A 34 -1.75 -8.45 -1.58
CA ILE A 34 -1.20 -7.52 -2.55
C ILE A 34 -0.37 -8.34 -3.54
N LEU A 35 -0.69 -8.21 -4.83
CA LEU A 35 0.08 -8.86 -5.87
C LEU A 35 1.40 -8.13 -6.11
N LEU A 36 2.44 -8.92 -6.37
CA LEU A 36 3.69 -8.36 -6.86
C LEU A 36 3.42 -7.63 -8.19
N PRO A 37 4.06 -6.47 -8.39
CA PRO A 37 3.93 -5.73 -9.64
C PRO A 37 4.58 -6.55 -10.76
N GLU A 38 3.86 -6.75 -11.87
CA GLU A 38 4.39 -7.48 -13.03
C GLU A 38 5.62 -6.79 -13.63
N ASN A 39 5.65 -5.45 -13.58
CA ASN A 39 6.78 -4.63 -13.97
C ASN A 39 7.00 -3.53 -12.94
N VAL A 40 8.17 -3.53 -12.28
CA VAL A 40 8.55 -2.40 -11.43
C VAL A 40 9.19 -1.32 -12.30
N SER A 41 8.35 -0.53 -12.98
CA SER A 41 8.80 0.75 -13.49
C SER A 41 8.61 1.78 -12.39
N VAL A 42 9.71 2.13 -11.71
CA VAL A 42 9.73 3.36 -10.94
C VAL A 42 9.69 4.48 -11.98
N SER A 43 8.49 4.95 -12.31
CA SER A 43 8.35 6.13 -13.16
C SER A 43 9.14 7.28 -12.52
N GLY A 44 9.51 8.32 -13.28
CA GLY A 44 10.18 9.51 -12.74
C GLY A 44 9.46 10.16 -11.53
N LYS A 45 8.22 9.72 -11.24
CA LYS A 45 7.40 10.08 -10.08
C LYS A 45 7.61 9.21 -8.83
N ARG A 46 8.59 8.29 -8.80
CA ARG A 46 8.92 7.45 -7.63
C ARG A 46 7.76 6.56 -7.17
N THR A 47 6.97 6.08 -8.11
CA THR A 47 5.77 5.27 -7.85
C THR A 47 5.88 3.87 -8.45
N VAL A 48 5.20 2.92 -7.83
CA VAL A 48 5.01 1.56 -8.33
C VAL A 48 3.53 1.25 -8.35
N VAL A 49 3.01 0.79 -9.49
CA VAL A 49 1.61 0.38 -9.62
C VAL A 49 1.51 -1.13 -9.39
N MET A 50 0.58 -1.51 -8.53
CA MET A 50 0.31 -2.89 -8.12
C MET A 50 -1.19 -3.10 -7.91
N LYS A 51 -1.59 -4.34 -7.60
CA LYS A 51 -2.98 -4.70 -7.34
C LYS A 51 -3.12 -5.14 -5.89
N ALA A 52 -4.05 -4.54 -5.16
CA ALA A 52 -4.40 -4.92 -3.80
C ALA A 52 -5.84 -5.43 -3.77
N PHE A 53 -6.12 -6.47 -3.00
CA PHE A 53 -7.47 -6.94 -2.79
C PHE A 53 -7.98 -6.38 -1.48
N ILE A 54 -8.83 -5.35 -1.57
CA ILE A 54 -9.36 -4.60 -0.43
C ILE A 54 -10.85 -4.37 -0.60
N ASP A 55 -11.62 -4.73 0.41
CA ASP A 55 -13.02 -4.33 0.63
C ASP A 55 -13.48 -5.01 1.94
N LYS A 56 -14.79 -5.07 2.18
CA LYS A 56 -15.35 -5.80 3.32
C LYS A 56 -15.22 -7.32 3.17
N SER A 57 -15.17 -7.82 1.94
CA SER A 57 -15.00 -9.25 1.64
C SER A 57 -13.55 -9.67 1.35
N GLY A 58 -12.66 -8.71 1.12
CA GLY A 58 -11.27 -8.94 0.71
C GLY A 58 -11.11 -9.42 -0.74
N GLN A 59 -12.17 -9.39 -1.56
CA GLN A 59 -12.18 -9.96 -2.91
C GLN A 59 -12.11 -8.92 -4.02
N THR A 60 -12.41 -7.64 -3.73
CA THR A 60 -12.39 -6.59 -4.76
C THR A 60 -10.96 -6.15 -5.04
N ALA A 61 -10.58 -6.19 -6.32
CA ALA A 61 -9.27 -5.78 -6.78
C ALA A 61 -9.19 -4.26 -6.98
N TYR A 62 -8.37 -3.58 -6.20
CA TYR A 62 -8.07 -2.17 -6.35
C TYR A 62 -6.74 -1.95 -7.08
N ARG A 63 -6.68 -0.89 -7.89
CA ARG A 63 -5.45 -0.37 -8.45
C ARG A 63 -4.69 0.36 -7.34
N MET A 64 -3.58 -0.22 -6.89
CA MET A 64 -2.75 0.37 -5.85
C MET A 64 -1.56 1.13 -6.44
N THR A 65 -1.40 2.38 -6.03
CA THR A 65 -0.22 3.19 -6.33
C THR A 65 0.63 3.33 -5.07
N LEU A 66 1.77 2.63 -5.04
CA LEU A 66 2.76 2.73 -3.98
C LEU A 66 3.73 3.87 -4.28
N LYS A 67 3.71 4.93 -3.47
CA LYS A 67 4.60 6.08 -3.56
C LYS A 67 5.82 5.87 -2.67
N LEU A 68 7.01 5.86 -3.27
CA LEU A 68 8.27 5.72 -2.55
C LEU A 68 8.73 7.08 -2.03
N GLY A 69 8.62 7.29 -0.72
CA GLY A 69 9.26 8.41 -0.03
C GLY A 69 10.78 8.38 -0.16
N ASN A 70 11.44 9.42 0.35
CA ASN A 70 12.89 9.58 0.18
C ASN A 70 13.67 8.39 0.76
N LYS A 71 13.27 7.88 1.93
CA LYS A 71 13.97 6.76 2.58
C LYS A 71 13.69 5.45 1.83
N ALA A 72 12.42 5.17 1.51
CA ALA A 72 12.00 4.00 0.75
C ALA A 72 12.70 3.94 -0.60
N LEU A 73 12.74 5.05 -1.34
CA LEU A 73 13.38 5.13 -2.64
C LEU A 73 14.89 4.84 -2.53
N SER A 74 15.58 5.48 -1.60
CA SER A 74 17.02 5.27 -1.38
C SER A 74 17.36 3.82 -1.08
N ARG A 75 16.52 3.15 -0.27
CA ARG A 75 16.71 1.73 0.08
C ARG A 75 16.35 0.82 -1.08
N TYR A 76 15.27 1.11 -1.79
CA TYR A 76 14.80 0.35 -2.94
C TYR A 76 15.85 0.32 -4.06
N THR A 77 16.44 1.47 -4.42
CA THR A 77 17.47 1.55 -5.48
C THR A 77 18.77 0.83 -5.12
N ARG A 78 19.00 0.57 -3.83
CA ARG A 78 20.14 -0.20 -3.30
C ARG A 78 19.83 -1.69 -3.11
N GLY A 79 18.64 -2.15 -3.48
CA GLY A 79 18.20 -3.54 -3.26
C GLY A 79 17.98 -3.89 -1.79
N LEU A 80 17.83 -2.90 -0.90
CA LEU A 80 17.63 -3.13 0.53
C LEU A 80 16.15 -3.34 0.85
N ARG A 81 15.88 -4.02 1.98
CA ARG A 81 14.56 -4.16 2.62
C ARG A 81 13.91 -2.79 2.88
N ILE A 82 12.61 -2.65 2.64
CA ILE A 82 11.85 -1.37 2.76
C ILE A 82 10.62 -1.49 3.68
N GLU A 83 10.45 -2.61 4.36
CA GLU A 83 9.35 -2.88 5.29
C GLU A 83 9.34 -1.86 6.44
N GLU A 84 10.53 -1.41 6.87
CA GLU A 84 10.72 -0.33 7.85
C GLU A 84 10.32 1.07 7.34
N CYS A 85 9.94 1.20 6.06
CA CYS A 85 9.45 2.44 5.46
C CYS A 85 7.92 2.49 5.42
N ILE A 86 7.23 1.41 5.80
CA ILE A 86 5.77 1.42 5.97
C ILE A 86 5.49 2.23 7.24
N PRO A 87 4.75 3.35 7.15
CA PRO A 87 4.43 4.15 8.32
C PRO A 87 3.65 3.35 9.36
N ASP A 88 3.85 3.70 10.63
CA ASP A 88 3.10 3.20 11.79
C ASP A 88 2.12 4.25 12.34
N GLU A 89 1.99 5.38 11.64
CA GLU A 89 1.17 6.52 12.00
C GLU A 89 -0.26 6.41 11.42
N GLY A 90 -1.17 7.27 11.89
CA GLY A 90 -2.61 7.20 11.61
C GLY A 90 -2.99 7.09 10.12
N PHE A 91 -4.11 6.42 9.84
CA PHE A 91 -4.58 6.06 8.50
C PHE A 91 -4.44 7.16 7.43
N ASP A 92 -4.97 8.36 7.73
CA ASP A 92 -5.07 9.46 6.76
C ASP A 92 -3.72 10.09 6.37
N SER A 93 -2.62 9.78 7.08
CA SER A 93 -1.31 10.37 6.77
C SER A 93 -0.60 9.66 5.62
N TRP A 94 -0.98 8.42 5.31
CA TRP A 94 -0.25 7.59 4.35
C TRP A 94 -1.10 6.65 3.50
N VAL A 95 -2.41 6.56 3.76
CA VAL A 95 -3.35 5.79 2.95
C VAL A 95 -4.44 6.72 2.42
N TRP A 96 -4.73 6.62 1.13
CA TRP A 96 -5.88 7.25 0.50
C TRP A 96 -6.65 6.21 -0.31
N VAL A 97 -7.97 6.20 -0.21
CA VAL A 97 -8.83 5.23 -0.90
C VAL A 97 -9.95 5.94 -1.64
N ASP A 98 -10.15 5.57 -2.90
CA ASP A 98 -11.30 5.92 -3.71
C ASP A 98 -12.07 4.64 -4.04
N THR A 99 -13.19 4.46 -3.35
CA THR A 99 -14.06 3.28 -3.52
C THR A 99 -14.90 3.33 -4.79
N ILE A 100 -15.01 4.48 -5.46
CA ILE A 100 -15.77 4.63 -6.70
C ILE A 100 -14.92 4.17 -7.88
N ASN A 101 -13.66 4.60 -7.91
CA ASN A 101 -12.72 4.26 -8.97
C ASN A 101 -11.89 3.01 -8.67
N GLU A 102 -12.09 2.39 -7.51
CA GLU A 102 -11.34 1.21 -7.03
C GLU A 102 -9.83 1.47 -6.99
N GLU A 103 -9.46 2.63 -6.44
CA GLU A 103 -8.07 3.06 -6.33
C GLU A 103 -7.63 3.20 -4.88
N ILE A 104 -6.39 2.83 -4.60
CA ILE A 104 -5.74 3.06 -3.33
C ILE A 104 -4.34 3.63 -3.56
N GLU A 105 -3.97 4.63 -2.79
CA GLU A 105 -2.63 5.17 -2.77
C GLU A 105 -2.00 4.92 -1.40
N VAL A 106 -0.75 4.48 -1.41
CA VAL A 106 0.03 4.18 -0.21
C VAL A 106 1.33 4.97 -0.26
N GLN A 107 1.59 5.79 0.75
CA GLN A 107 2.81 6.57 0.89
C GLN A 107 3.78 5.88 1.85
N LEU A 108 4.96 5.51 1.36
CA LEU A 108 6.07 5.07 2.20
C LEU A 108 6.94 6.26 2.62
N ASN A 109 7.63 6.15 3.75
CA ASN A 109 8.64 7.12 4.22
C ASN A 109 9.95 7.02 3.43
#